data_AF-A0A7K8ZAC6-F1
#
_entry.id   AF-A0A7K8ZAC6-F1
#
_cell.length_a   1.000
_cell.length_b   1.000
_cell.length_c   1.000
_cell.angle_alpha   90.00
_cell.angle_beta   90.00
_cell.angle_gamma   90.00
#
_symmetry.space_group_name_H-M   'P 1'
#
loop_
_entity.id
_entity.type
_entity.pdbx_description
1 polymer ?
#
loop_
_entity_poly.entity_id
_entity_poly.type
_entity_poly.pdbx_seq_one_letter_code
_entity_poly.pdbx_strand_id
1 'polypeptide(L)'
;AAAAPGVFKATNFGSFVRQLNLYGFHKTPALAGAGAATLPGSAGPLLHFCSPYFRRDRPELLVHLKRMTRANKERLAAGLEVRSRRPSRFQ
;
A
#
# COMPACT_ATOMS: atom_id res chain seq x y z
N ALA A 1 -16.95 2.15 -4.11
CA ALA A 1 -16.83 2.26 -2.64
C ALA A 1 -15.94 3.46 -2.32
N ALA A 2 -16.51 4.57 -1.86
CA ALA A 2 -15.72 5.70 -1.39
C ALA A 2 -14.93 5.24 -0.16
N ALA A 3 -13.62 5.50 -0.13
CA ALA A 3 -12.81 5.26 1.06
C ALA A 3 -13.47 5.98 2.24
N ALA A 4 -13.72 5.26 3.34
CA ALA A 4 -14.44 5.81 4.47
C ALA A 4 -13.80 7.13 4.93
N PRO A 5 -14.57 8.23 5.06
CA PRO A 5 -14.04 9.50 5.51
C PRO A 5 -13.49 9.30 6.93
N GLY A 6 -12.17 9.46 7.10
CA GLY A 6 -11.50 9.36 8.41
C GLY A 6 -10.42 8.28 8.53
N VAL A 7 -10.23 7.39 7.54
CA VAL A 7 -9.17 6.35 7.64
C VAL A 7 -7.76 6.94 7.51
N PHE A 8 -7.61 8.02 6.73
CA PHE A 8 -6.33 8.68 6.49
C PHE A 8 -6.43 10.17 6.77
N LYS A 9 -5.38 10.73 7.40
CA LYS A 9 -5.24 12.19 7.62
C LYS A 9 -4.95 12.96 6.33
N ALA A 10 -4.39 12.28 5.32
CA ALA A 10 -4.06 12.89 4.04
C ALA A 10 -5.24 12.79 3.08
N THR A 11 -5.57 13.91 2.44
CA THR A 11 -6.60 14.00 1.39
C THR A 11 -6.04 13.74 -0.01
N ASN A 12 -4.71 13.87 -0.17
CA ASN A 12 -4.05 13.72 -1.46
C ASN A 12 -3.79 12.24 -1.79
N PHE A 13 -4.30 11.80 -2.95
CA PHE A 13 -4.12 10.43 -3.45
C PHE A 13 -2.65 10.05 -3.67
N GLY A 14 -1.78 11.01 -4.04
CA GLY A 14 -0.33 10.79 -4.16
C GLY A 14 0.31 10.36 -2.84
N SER A 15 -0.18 10.85 -1.69
CA SER A 15 0.27 10.39 -0.38
C SER A 15 -0.09 8.93 -0.12
N PHE A 16 -1.25 8.48 -0.60
CA PHE A 16 -1.67 7.08 -0.51
C PHE A 16 -0.78 6.19 -1.40
N VAL A 17 -0.55 6.56 -2.66
CA VAL A 17 0.35 5.83 -3.56
C VAL A 17 1.77 5.76 -3.00
N ARG A 18 2.27 6.84 -2.39
CA ARG A 18 3.56 6.87 -1.70
C ARG A 18 3.63 5.82 -0.59
N GLN A 19 2.57 5.66 0.21
CA GLN A 19 2.53 4.64 1.26
C GLN A 19 2.56 3.23 0.65
N LEU A 20 1.77 2.96 -0.39
CA LEU A 20 1.80 1.67 -1.09
C LEU A 20 3.22 1.31 -1.54
N ASN A 21 3.92 2.24 -2.18
CA ASN A 21 5.30 2.03 -2.63
C ASN A 21 6.27 1.74 -1.47
N LEU A 22 6.09 2.39 -0.31
CA LEU A 22 6.94 2.15 0.87
C LEU A 22 6.73 0.78 1.50
N TYR A 23 5.57 0.16 1.29
CA TYR A 23 5.27 -1.19 1.78
C TYR A 23 5.53 -2.28 0.72
N GLY A 24 6.11 -1.92 -0.44
CA GLY A 24 6.45 -2.88 -1.49
C GLY A 24 5.27 -3.31 -2.35
N PHE A 25 4.19 -2.51 -2.39
CA PHE A 25 3.19 -2.70 -3.44
C PHE A 25 3.74 -2.21 -4.76
N HIS A 26 3.48 -2.97 -5.82
CA HIS A 26 3.84 -2.61 -7.17
C HIS A 26 2.58 -2.42 -7.99
N LYS A 27 2.60 -1.42 -8.89
CA LYS A 27 1.52 -1.22 -9.85
C LYS A 27 1.56 -2.38 -10.83
N THR A 28 0.54 -3.23 -10.83
CA THR A 28 0.42 -4.30 -11.81
C THR A 28 -0.22 -3.73 -13.07
N PRO A 29 0.36 -3.95 -14.26
CA PRO A 29 -0.20 -3.45 -15.52
C PRO A 29 -1.43 -4.25 -15.99
N ALA A 30 -2.17 -4.90 -15.08
CA ALA A 30 -3.21 -5.90 -15.35
C ALA A 30 -4.39 -5.43 -16.22
N LEU A 31 -4.40 -4.15 -16.65
CA LEU A 31 -5.37 -3.63 -17.60
C LEU A 31 -4.86 -2.44 -18.42
N ALA A 32 -3.56 -2.38 -18.69
CA ALA A 32 -3.01 -1.44 -19.68
C ALA A 32 -3.04 -2.00 -21.12
N GLY A 33 -3.25 -3.32 -21.29
CA GLY A 33 -3.16 -4.01 -22.59
C GLY A 33 -4.48 -4.32 -23.30
N ALA A 34 -5.64 -4.15 -22.65
CA ALA A 34 -6.93 -4.34 -23.29
C ALA A 34 -8.01 -3.62 -22.47
N GLY A 35 -8.24 -2.34 -22.80
CA GLY A 35 -9.34 -1.53 -22.25
C GLY A 35 -9.21 -1.23 -20.76
N ALA A 36 -8.44 -0.20 -20.38
CA ALA A 36 -8.41 0.36 -19.03
C ALA A 36 -9.80 0.26 -18.39
N ALA A 37 -9.95 -0.61 -17.39
CA ALA A 37 -11.25 -0.96 -16.84
C ALA A 37 -11.77 0.26 -16.09
N THR A 38 -12.49 1.12 -16.79
CA THR A 38 -13.25 2.19 -16.18
C THR A 38 -14.43 1.51 -15.49
N LEU A 39 -14.44 1.50 -14.15
CA LEU A 39 -15.63 1.09 -13.43
C LEU A 39 -16.79 1.99 -13.91
N PRO A 40 -18.00 1.45 -14.15
CA PRO A 40 -19.15 2.27 -14.53
C PRO A 40 -19.36 3.35 -13.46
N GLY A 41 -19.24 4.63 -13.85
CA GLY A 41 -19.30 5.79 -12.97
C GLY A 41 -17.94 6.32 -12.44
N SER A 42 -16.81 5.78 -12.89
CA SER A 42 -15.47 6.30 -12.55
C SER A 42 -14.98 7.29 -13.61
N ALA A 43 -14.57 8.49 -13.19
CA ALA A 43 -14.04 9.53 -14.07
C ALA A 43 -12.56 9.29 -14.49
N GLY A 44 -11.96 8.16 -14.13
CA GLY A 44 -10.54 7.93 -14.39
C GLY A 44 -10.11 6.46 -14.41
N PRO A 45 -8.87 6.21 -14.87
CA PRO A 45 -8.31 4.88 -15.05
C PRO A 45 -8.13 4.17 -13.70
N LEU A 46 -8.51 2.89 -13.67
CA LEU A 46 -8.37 2.06 -12.48
C LEU A 46 -6.91 1.68 -12.26
N LEU A 47 -6.41 1.91 -11.05
CA LEU A 47 -5.04 1.60 -10.67
C LEU A 47 -4.98 0.32 -9.84
N HIS A 48 -4.31 -0.70 -10.36
CA HIS A 48 -4.14 -1.99 -9.69
C HIS A 48 -2.78 -2.05 -9.00
N PHE A 49 -2.78 -2.36 -7.70
CA PHE A 49 -1.59 -2.56 -6.89
C PHE A 49 -1.62 -3.95 -6.27
N CYS A 50 -0.49 -4.65 -6.35
CA CYS A 50 -0.36 -6.00 -5.83
C CYS A 50 0.85 -6.10 -4.89
N SER A 51 0.73 -6.97 -3.88
CA SER A 51 1.82 -7.41 -3.01
C SER A 51 1.58 -8.88 -2.65
N PRO A 52 2.61 -9.75 -2.70
CA PRO A 52 2.46 -11.17 -2.36
C PRO A 52 2.04 -11.37 -0.90
N TYR A 53 2.35 -10.40 -0.03
CA TYR A 53 2.04 -10.42 1.39
C TYR A 53 0.70 -9.76 1.74
N PHE A 54 -0.06 -9.32 0.73
CA PHE A 54 -1.38 -8.72 0.90
C PHE A 54 -2.41 -9.54 0.13
N ARG A 55 -3.08 -10.47 0.83
CA ARG A 55 -4.08 -11.37 0.25
C ARG A 55 -5.35 -11.35 1.10
N ARG A 56 -6.50 -11.42 0.42
CA ARG A 56 -7.80 -11.59 1.08
C ARG A 56 -7.77 -12.89 1.90
N ASP A 57 -8.37 -12.85 3.08
CA ASP A 57 -8.51 -14.00 3.99
C ASP A 57 -7.18 -14.53 4.59
N ARG A 58 -6.06 -13.80 4.40
CA ARG A 58 -4.72 -14.18 4.89
C ARG A 58 -4.04 -13.02 5.66
N PRO A 59 -4.59 -12.59 6.81
CA PRO A 59 -4.05 -11.47 7.59
C PRO A 59 -2.65 -11.73 8.16
N GLU A 60 -2.28 -12.99 8.41
CA GLU A 60 -0.95 -13.38 8.90
C GLU A 60 0.20 -13.00 7.96
N LEU A 61 -0.07 -12.82 6.66
CA LEU A 61 0.95 -12.35 5.71
C LEU A 61 1.36 -10.89 5.95
N LEU A 62 0.50 -10.10 6.61
CA LEU A 62 0.75 -8.67 6.85
C LEU A 62 1.97 -8.42 7.75
N VAL A 63 2.42 -9.41 8.53
CA VAL A 63 3.65 -9.30 9.34
C VAL A 63 4.90 -9.10 8.48
N HIS A 64 4.88 -9.61 7.24
CA HIS A 64 5.98 -9.46 6.28
C HIS A 64 5.97 -8.11 5.58
N LEU A 65 4.87 -7.36 5.68
CA LEU A 65 4.69 -6.07 5.03
C LEU A 65 5.36 -4.95 5.86
N LYS A 66 6.67 -4.83 5.71
CA LYS A 66 7.48 -3.84 6.45
C LYS A 66 7.68 -2.57 5.64
N ARG A 67 7.59 -1.42 6.32
CA ARG A 67 7.82 -0.11 5.69
C ARG A 67 9.30 0.06 5.35
N MET A 68 9.63 0.29 4.09
CA MET A 68 10.99 0.45 3.58
C MET A 68 11.46 1.92 3.58
N THR A 69 11.53 2.55 4.75
CA THR A 69 12.22 3.84 4.91
C THR A 69 13.73 3.67 4.80
N ARG A 70 14.50 4.74 4.56
CA ARG A 70 15.97 4.69 4.53
C ARG A 70 16.54 4.03 5.79
N ALA A 71 16.13 4.50 6.97
CA ALA A 71 16.53 3.88 8.24
C ALA A 71 16.14 2.39 8.36
N ASN A 72 14.98 2.00 7.83
CA ASN A 72 14.57 0.59 7.87
C ASN A 72 15.36 -0.27 6.87
N LYS A 73 15.73 0.28 5.70
CA LYS A 73 16.60 -0.39 4.73
C LYS A 73 17.99 -0.61 5.30
N GLU A 74 18.56 0.40 5.97
CA GLU A 74 19.85 0.30 6.66
C GLU A 74 19.81 -0.76 7.77
N ARG A 75 18.74 -0.79 8.58
CA ARG A 75 18.54 -1.83 9.60
C ARG A 75 18.43 -3.22 8.99
N LEU A 76 17.67 -3.37 7.90
CA LEU A 76 17.54 -4.66 7.22
C LEU A 76 18.87 -5.13 6.61
N ALA A 77 19.65 -4.21 6.04
CA ALA A 77 20.99 -4.49 5.51
C ALA A 77 21.97 -4.89 6.63
N ALA A 78 21.81 -4.34 7.83
CA ALA A 78 22.56 -4.71 9.02
C ALA A 78 22.02 -6.00 9.71
N GLY A 79 21.06 -6.70 9.10
CA GLY A 79 20.44 -7.90 9.68
C GLY A 79 19.55 -7.64 10.90
N LEU A 80 19.24 -6.37 11.18
CA LEU A 80 18.43 -5.96 12.33
C LEU A 80 16.94 -6.05 12.00
N GLU A 81 16.17 -6.51 12.98
CA GLU A 81 14.72 -6.60 12.87
C GLU A 81 14.08 -5.20 12.71
N VAL A 82 13.46 -4.95 11.56
CA VAL A 82 12.57 -3.80 11.37
C VAL A 82 11.23 -4.11 12.02
N ARG A 83 10.91 -3.43 13.13
CA ARG A 83 9.60 -3.52 13.76
C ARG A 83 8.60 -2.60 13.05
N SER A 84 7.36 -3.06 12.90
CA SER A 84 6.26 -2.19 12.52
C SER A 84 6.19 -1.03 13.51
N ARG A 85 6.00 0.21 13.02
CA ARG A 85 5.78 1.34 13.93
C ARG A 85 4.59 0.97 14.80
N ARG A 86 4.75 1.08 16.12
CA ARG A 86 3.60 0.99 17.02
C ARG A 86 2.54 1.97 16.50
N PRO A 87 1.26 1.57 16.45
CA PRO A 87 0.20 2.48 16.09
C PRO A 87 0.36 3.71 16.96
N SER A 88 0.44 4.87 16.31
CA SER A 88 0.40 6.16 16.99
C SER A 88 -0.83 6.14 17.88
N ARG A 89 -0.61 6.11 19.20
CA ARG A 89 -1.63 5.85 20.23
C ARG A 89 -2.44 7.12 20.48
N PHE A 90 -3.15 7.60 19.46
CA PHE A 90 -4.04 8.75 19.53
C PHE A 90 -5.27 8.39 18.69
N GLN A 91 -6.48 8.26 19.27
CA GLN A 91 -7.29 9.35 19.86
C GLN A 91 -7.47 10.51 18.89
#